data_AF-A0A9P7DL87-F1
#
_entry.id   AF-A0A9P7DL87-F1
#
_cell.length_a   1.000
_cell.length_b   1.000
_cell.length_c   1.000
_cell.angle_alpha   90.00
_cell.angle_beta   90.00
_cell.angle_gamma   90.00
#
_symmetry.space_group_name_H-M   'P 1'
#
loop_
_entity.id
_entity.type
_entity.pdbx_description
1 polymer ?
#
loop_
_entity_poly.entity_id
_entity_poly.type
_entity_poly.pdbx_seq_one_letter_code
_entity_poly.pdbx_strand_id
1 'polypeptide(L)'
;MRFCSHSPQLSGLLQTPNIEAHTALYWAIVNHRQEVFSAFARFISKFSSECSSDLHFACMQISDHALFSQLNLQNSDAKSESLRRFLGCPPGEIEVHEGGELDDHQFVASFHIGMSQKCLRATQELKQEFVAQGRIWWIRFYMGTSWRWRVGCGLSSPSLPACPKSSLLLGTHTRQGEPGRETPPKVLVRTEFLETVVPDEPKRYIGDVGKALIAWSSLLGDWVTYELRWDLTCEAGNNTQKALACYNIYSLQNGGD
;
A
#
# COMPACT_ATOMS: atom_id res chain seq x y z
N MET A 1 36.24 3.23 -16.91
CA MET A 1 35.96 4.67 -16.67
C MET A 1 35.86 4.91 -15.17
N ARG A 2 36.49 5.96 -14.64
CA ARG A 2 36.20 6.43 -13.28
C ARG A 2 35.02 7.42 -13.39
N PHE A 3 33.89 7.10 -12.78
CA PHE A 3 32.80 8.07 -12.65
C PHE A 3 33.26 9.17 -11.70
N CYS A 4 33.04 10.43 -12.08
CA CYS A 4 33.42 11.57 -11.23
C CYS A 4 32.69 11.50 -9.89
N SER A 5 33.42 11.83 -8.82
CA SER A 5 32.88 11.93 -7.46
C SER A 5 31.58 12.73 -7.45
N HIS A 6 30.56 12.23 -6.76
CA HIS A 6 29.23 12.85 -6.72
C HIS A 6 29.32 14.35 -6.45
N SER A 7 28.91 15.18 -7.42
CA SER A 7 28.83 16.63 -7.21
C SER A 7 27.61 16.91 -6.31
N PRO A 8 27.80 17.38 -5.07
CA PRO A 8 26.68 17.63 -4.16
C PRO A 8 25.74 18.72 -4.71
N GLN A 9 26.26 19.63 -5.53
CA GLN A 9 25.50 20.68 -6.21
C GLN A 9 24.47 20.10 -7.20
N LEU A 10 24.86 19.08 -7.99
CA LEU A 10 23.93 18.42 -8.93
C LEU A 10 22.86 17.63 -8.18
N SER A 11 23.23 16.93 -7.11
CA SER A 11 22.29 16.18 -6.28
C SER A 11 21.23 17.09 -5.65
N GLY A 12 21.63 18.28 -5.18
CA GLY A 12 20.70 19.32 -4.70
C GLY A 12 19.79 19.82 -5.82
N LEU A 13 20.37 20.22 -6.98
CA LEU A 13 19.63 20.76 -8.11
C LEU A 13 18.54 19.81 -8.66
N LEU A 14 18.82 18.50 -8.67
CA LEU A 14 17.86 17.47 -9.12
C LEU A 14 16.70 17.26 -8.15
N GLN A 15 16.90 17.54 -6.85
CA GLN A 15 15.92 17.32 -5.78
C GLN A 15 15.16 18.59 -5.37
N THR A 16 15.61 19.77 -5.81
CA THR A 16 14.92 21.05 -5.59
C THR A 16 13.84 21.27 -6.66
N PRO A 17 12.62 21.66 -6.29
CA PRO A 17 11.61 22.12 -7.24
C PRO A 17 12.11 23.26 -8.13
N ASN A 18 12.03 23.10 -9.45
CA ASN A 18 12.63 24.04 -10.40
C ASN A 18 11.80 24.29 -11.68
N ILE A 19 10.84 23.41 -12.00
CA ILE A 19 9.93 23.56 -13.14
C ILE A 19 8.50 23.37 -12.62
N GLU A 20 7.69 24.43 -12.67
CA GLU A 20 6.28 24.44 -12.23
C GLU A 20 6.08 23.92 -10.78
N ALA A 21 6.99 24.27 -9.87
CA ALA A 21 7.04 23.78 -8.48
C ALA A 21 7.23 22.26 -8.31
N HIS A 22 7.65 21.56 -9.37
CA HIS A 22 8.08 20.16 -9.36
C HIS A 22 9.59 20.02 -9.66
N THR A 23 10.16 18.87 -9.29
CA THR A 23 11.56 18.51 -9.55
C THR A 23 11.79 18.07 -11.00
N ALA A 24 13.04 18.12 -11.46
CA ALA A 24 13.43 17.57 -12.76
C ALA A 24 13.17 16.05 -12.86
N LEU A 25 13.18 15.33 -11.72
CA LEU A 25 12.89 13.90 -11.65
C LEU A 25 11.39 13.60 -11.80
N TYR A 26 10.50 14.40 -11.19
CA TYR A 26 9.05 14.33 -11.41
C TYR A 26 8.74 14.38 -12.91
N TRP A 27 9.30 15.38 -13.60
CA TRP A 27 9.09 15.53 -15.04
C TRP A 27 9.69 14.40 -15.87
N ALA A 28 10.78 13.77 -15.43
CA ALA A 28 11.31 12.57 -16.07
C ALA A 28 10.35 11.37 -15.96
N ILE A 29 9.67 11.21 -14.82
CA ILE A 29 8.65 10.16 -14.60
C ILE A 29 7.40 10.45 -15.44
N VAL A 30 6.81 11.65 -15.32
CA VAL A 30 5.55 12.02 -16.00
C VAL A 30 5.68 12.00 -17.53
N ASN A 31 6.86 12.30 -18.08
CA ASN A 31 7.13 12.20 -19.53
C ASN A 31 7.64 10.81 -19.97
N HIS A 32 7.52 9.78 -19.11
CA HIS A 32 7.97 8.41 -19.34
C HIS A 32 9.45 8.27 -19.79
N ARG A 33 10.33 9.16 -19.31
CA ARG A 33 11.78 9.18 -19.62
C ARG A 33 12.57 8.38 -18.59
N GLN A 34 12.32 7.06 -18.54
CA GLN A 34 12.94 6.17 -17.56
C GLN A 34 14.48 6.16 -17.62
N GLU A 35 15.11 6.35 -18.80
CA GLU A 35 16.58 6.41 -18.88
C GLU A 35 17.13 7.68 -18.24
N VAL A 36 16.43 8.81 -18.40
CA VAL A 36 16.79 10.10 -17.79
C VAL A 36 16.61 10.03 -16.27
N PHE A 37 15.49 9.49 -15.80
CA PHE A 37 15.28 9.25 -14.36
C PHE A 37 16.38 8.35 -13.78
N SER A 38 16.69 7.23 -14.44
CA SER A 38 17.75 6.30 -14.02
C SER A 38 19.15 6.93 -14.03
N ALA A 39 19.44 7.81 -14.98
CA ALA A 39 20.70 8.54 -15.04
C ALA A 39 20.81 9.56 -13.88
N PHE A 40 19.74 10.29 -13.59
CA PHE A 40 19.70 11.28 -12.51
C PHE A 40 19.71 10.65 -11.11
N ALA A 41 18.96 9.57 -10.89
CA ALA A 41 18.91 8.85 -9.61
C ALA A 41 20.30 8.37 -9.16
N ARG A 42 21.22 8.05 -10.08
CA ARG A 42 22.61 7.64 -9.78
C ARG A 42 23.46 8.76 -9.15
N PHE A 43 23.01 10.02 -9.19
CA PHE A 43 23.66 11.14 -8.50
C PHE A 43 23.05 11.44 -7.12
N ILE A 44 22.09 10.64 -6.67
CA ILE A 44 21.35 10.83 -5.41
C ILE A 44 21.56 9.59 -4.54
N SER A 45 22.24 9.77 -3.41
CA SER A 45 22.46 8.69 -2.43
C SER A 45 21.25 8.45 -1.54
N LYS A 46 20.41 9.48 -1.34
CA LYS A 46 19.14 9.44 -0.62
C LYS A 46 18.29 10.61 -1.09
N PHE A 47 17.01 10.36 -1.40
CA PHE A 47 16.05 11.41 -1.71
C PHE A 47 15.68 12.24 -0.46
N SER A 48 15.53 13.54 -0.63
CA SER A 48 14.91 14.44 0.37
C SER A 48 13.44 14.09 0.54
N SER A 49 12.84 14.44 1.69
CA SER A 49 11.41 14.22 1.93
C SER A 49 10.51 14.94 0.92
N GLU A 50 10.92 16.13 0.48
CA GLU A 50 10.24 16.92 -0.55
C GLU A 50 10.30 16.21 -1.90
N CYS A 51 11.51 15.81 -2.33
CA CYS A 51 11.69 15.08 -3.58
C CYS A 51 10.95 13.74 -3.55
N SER A 52 11.02 12.95 -2.48
CA SER A 52 10.25 11.70 -2.36
C SER A 52 8.75 11.92 -2.50
N SER A 53 8.21 12.96 -1.86
CA SER A 53 6.78 13.31 -1.97
C SER A 53 6.39 13.70 -3.41
N ASP A 54 7.28 14.40 -4.10
CA ASP A 54 7.14 14.78 -5.50
C ASP A 54 7.20 13.56 -6.44
N LEU A 55 8.13 12.63 -6.23
CA LEU A 55 8.19 11.37 -7.00
C LEU A 55 6.97 10.47 -6.76
N HIS A 56 6.44 10.45 -5.53
CA HIS A 56 5.20 9.75 -5.21
C HIS A 56 4.00 10.37 -5.96
N PHE A 57 3.95 11.71 -6.03
CA PHE A 57 2.95 12.42 -6.84
C PHE A 57 3.12 12.14 -8.35
N ALA A 58 4.35 12.02 -8.85
CA ALA A 58 4.63 11.62 -10.24
C ALA A 58 4.07 10.22 -10.55
N CYS A 59 4.38 9.22 -9.72
CA CYS A 59 3.90 7.84 -9.91
C CYS A 59 2.38 7.76 -9.80
N MET A 60 1.79 8.51 -8.87
CA MET A 60 0.34 8.63 -8.75
C MET A 60 -0.28 9.21 -10.03
N GLN A 61 0.32 10.24 -10.63
CA GLN A 61 -0.18 10.88 -11.84
C GLN A 61 -0.19 9.96 -13.07
N ILE A 62 0.78 9.05 -13.18
CA ILE A 62 0.86 8.05 -14.26
C ILE A 62 0.29 6.66 -13.89
N SER A 63 -0.24 6.51 -12.67
CA SER A 63 -0.68 5.24 -12.07
C SER A 63 0.36 4.09 -12.09
N ASP A 64 1.66 4.40 -12.03
CA ASP A 64 2.73 3.39 -12.07
C ASP A 64 3.08 2.88 -10.66
N HIS A 65 2.43 1.77 -10.28
CA HIS A 65 2.69 1.08 -9.01
C HIS A 65 4.08 0.44 -8.94
N ALA A 66 4.61 -0.08 -10.06
CA ALA A 66 5.92 -0.76 -10.05
C ALA A 66 7.06 0.23 -9.71
N LEU A 67 7.03 1.41 -10.33
CA LEU A 67 7.95 2.50 -10.03
C LEU A 67 7.74 3.04 -8.60
N PHE A 68 6.49 3.19 -8.16
CA PHE A 68 6.17 3.59 -6.80
C PHE A 68 6.74 2.63 -5.74
N SER A 69 6.59 1.31 -5.94
CA SER A 69 7.19 0.30 -5.08
C SER A 69 8.72 0.36 -5.09
N GLN A 70 9.35 0.57 -6.26
CA GLN A 70 10.80 0.72 -6.37
C GLN A 70 11.32 1.94 -5.57
N LEU A 71 10.60 3.07 -5.61
CA LEU A 71 10.92 4.28 -4.86
C LEU A 71 10.75 4.09 -3.35
N ASN A 72 9.64 3.47 -2.92
CA ASN A 72 9.36 3.21 -1.51
C ASN A 72 10.40 2.29 -0.86
N LEU A 73 10.92 1.29 -1.60
CA LEU A 73 12.01 0.45 -1.12
C LEU A 73 13.31 1.22 -0.84
N GLN A 74 13.55 2.35 -1.53
CA GLN A 74 14.73 3.20 -1.30
C GLN A 74 14.55 4.21 -0.16
N ASN A 75 13.31 4.48 0.26
CA ASN A 75 12.96 5.50 1.25
C ASN A 75 12.39 4.91 2.56
N SER A 76 12.54 3.62 2.77
CA SER A 76 12.07 2.90 3.95
C SER A 76 12.68 3.45 5.26
N ASP A 77 11.89 3.49 6.34
CA ASP A 77 12.44 3.80 7.66
C ASP A 77 13.38 2.66 8.06
N ALA A 78 14.68 2.97 8.10
CA ALA A 78 15.76 2.06 8.46
C ALA A 78 15.51 1.32 9.78
N LYS A 79 14.75 1.89 10.74
CA LYS A 79 14.36 1.20 11.98
C LYS A 79 13.33 0.10 11.73
N SER A 80 12.28 0.38 10.95
CA SER A 80 11.28 -0.62 10.56
C SER A 80 11.89 -1.73 9.69
N GLU A 81 12.78 -1.34 8.77
CA GLU A 81 13.37 -2.26 7.81
C GLU A 81 14.44 -3.15 8.44
N SER A 82 15.27 -2.60 9.35
CA SER A 82 16.23 -3.40 10.12
C SER A 82 15.56 -4.42 11.02
N LEU A 83 14.42 -4.09 11.64
CA LEU A 83 13.64 -5.05 12.43
C LEU A 83 13.06 -6.17 11.54
N ARG A 84 12.46 -5.83 10.39
CA ARG A 84 11.98 -6.85 9.42
C ARG A 84 13.13 -7.75 8.94
N ARG A 85 14.27 -7.16 8.56
CA ARG A 85 15.47 -7.88 8.11
C ARG A 85 16.03 -8.80 9.20
N PHE A 86 16.09 -8.34 10.46
CA PHE A 86 16.53 -9.14 11.61
C PHE A 86 15.60 -10.34 11.87
N LEU A 87 14.30 -10.18 11.64
CA LEU A 87 13.31 -11.26 11.77
C LEU A 87 13.26 -12.19 10.55
N GLY A 88 14.00 -11.88 9.48
CA GLY A 88 13.91 -12.57 8.19
C GLY A 88 12.63 -12.27 7.40
N CYS A 89 11.80 -11.32 7.86
CA CYS A 89 10.57 -10.93 7.18
C CYS A 89 10.90 -10.30 5.82
N PRO A 90 10.54 -10.91 4.67
CA PRO A 90 10.72 -10.29 3.38
C PRO A 90 9.89 -9.00 3.30
N PRO A 91 10.21 -8.07 2.38
CA PRO A 91 9.25 -7.08 1.90
C PRO A 91 7.95 -7.79 1.49
N GLY A 92 6.81 -7.14 1.68
CA GLY A 92 5.57 -7.69 1.14
C GLY A 92 5.45 -7.25 -0.30
N GLU A 93 5.12 -8.17 -1.19
CA GLU A 93 4.89 -7.91 -2.61
C GLU A 93 3.44 -7.45 -2.79
N ILE A 94 3.23 -6.55 -3.74
CA ILE A 94 1.92 -5.98 -4.06
C ILE A 94 1.78 -5.96 -5.57
N GLU A 95 0.76 -6.65 -6.08
CA GLU A 95 0.39 -6.65 -7.48
C GLU A 95 -0.92 -5.89 -7.63
N VAL A 96 -0.98 -4.95 -8.56
CA VAL A 96 -2.18 -4.14 -8.84
C VAL A 96 -2.64 -4.44 -10.26
N HIS A 97 -3.90 -4.84 -10.39
CA HIS A 97 -4.55 -5.14 -11.66
C HIS A 97 -5.63 -4.08 -11.92
N GLU A 98 -5.53 -3.41 -13.07
CA GLU A 98 -6.46 -2.38 -13.54
C GLU A 98 -6.92 -2.70 -14.96
N GLY A 99 -8.20 -2.45 -15.25
CA GLY A 99 -8.82 -2.74 -16.55
C GLY A 99 -8.98 -4.24 -16.85
N GLY A 100 -9.24 -4.57 -18.13
CA GLY A 100 -9.48 -5.94 -18.59
C GLY A 100 -10.96 -6.31 -18.54
N GLU A 101 -11.31 -7.32 -17.73
CA GLU A 101 -12.71 -7.68 -17.44
C GLU A 101 -13.34 -6.82 -16.32
N LEU A 102 -12.53 -5.98 -15.68
CA LEU A 102 -12.95 -5.01 -14.66
C LEU A 102 -13.50 -3.74 -15.33
N ASP A 103 -14.47 -3.09 -14.70
CA ASP A 103 -14.93 -1.77 -15.13
C ASP A 103 -13.78 -0.73 -15.06
N ASP A 104 -13.85 0.35 -15.85
CA ASP A 104 -12.83 1.41 -15.94
C ASP A 104 -12.46 2.08 -14.59
N HIS A 105 -13.25 1.83 -13.53
CA HIS A 105 -13.06 2.38 -12.18
C HIS A 105 -12.82 1.29 -11.12
N GLN A 106 -12.65 0.03 -11.51
CA GLN A 106 -12.31 -1.07 -10.62
C GLN A 106 -10.80 -1.36 -10.65
N PHE A 107 -10.30 -1.85 -9.53
CA PHE A 107 -8.95 -2.40 -9.42
C PHE A 107 -8.88 -3.50 -8.37
N VAL A 108 -7.93 -4.41 -8.53
CA VAL A 108 -7.63 -5.44 -7.53
C VAL A 108 -6.18 -5.27 -7.11
N ALA A 109 -5.92 -5.12 -5.81
CA ALA A 109 -4.57 -5.21 -5.27
C ALA A 109 -4.39 -6.50 -4.46
N SER A 110 -3.46 -7.32 -4.90
CA SER A 110 -3.07 -8.59 -4.29
C SER A 110 -1.82 -8.36 -3.43
N PHE A 111 -1.87 -8.73 -2.16
CA PHE A 111 -0.79 -8.55 -1.19
C PHE A 111 -0.22 -9.90 -0.77
N HIS A 112 1.05 -10.14 -1.09
CA HIS A 112 1.77 -11.31 -0.61
C HIS A 112 2.67 -10.90 0.57
N ILE A 113 2.30 -11.30 1.80
CA ILE A 113 3.00 -10.92 3.03
C ILE A 113 3.54 -12.18 3.71
N GLY A 114 4.75 -12.58 3.31
CA GLY A 114 5.50 -13.65 3.97
C GLY A 114 5.71 -13.37 5.45
N MET A 115 5.55 -14.40 6.28
CA MET A 115 5.68 -14.38 7.73
C MET A 115 4.78 -13.35 8.45
N SER A 116 3.64 -12.96 7.86
CA SER A 116 2.77 -11.88 8.37
C SER A 116 2.52 -11.93 9.88
N GLN A 117 2.24 -13.10 10.46
CA GLN A 117 2.03 -13.26 11.91
C GLN A 117 3.27 -12.94 12.75
N LYS A 118 4.46 -13.39 12.32
CA LYS A 118 5.75 -13.13 13.00
C LYS A 118 6.11 -11.65 12.90
N CYS A 119 5.96 -11.09 11.71
CA CYS A 119 6.26 -9.68 11.46
C CYS A 119 5.31 -8.80 12.28
N LEU A 120 3.99 -9.05 12.23
CA LEU A 120 2.98 -8.28 12.96
C LEU A 120 3.12 -8.39 14.48
N ARG A 121 3.47 -9.56 15.03
CA ARG A 121 3.77 -9.69 16.48
C ARG A 121 4.96 -8.84 16.91
N ALA A 122 5.96 -8.67 16.05
CA ALA A 122 7.18 -7.94 16.39
C ALA A 122 7.07 -6.42 16.10
N THR A 123 6.40 -6.02 15.03
CA THR A 123 6.22 -4.61 14.63
C THR A 123 4.96 -3.97 15.19
N GLN A 124 3.98 -4.77 15.64
CA GLN A 124 2.61 -4.38 16.03
C GLN A 124 1.75 -3.75 14.91
N GLU A 125 2.37 -3.16 13.89
CA GLU A 125 1.76 -2.63 12.67
C GLU A 125 2.56 -3.09 11.43
N LEU A 126 1.86 -3.46 10.35
CA LEU A 126 2.39 -3.62 9.00
C LEU A 126 1.60 -2.69 8.09
N LYS A 127 2.22 -1.58 7.68
CA LYS A 127 1.70 -0.68 6.65
C LYS A 127 2.28 -1.06 5.29
N GLN A 128 1.45 -1.06 4.26
CA GLN A 128 1.84 -1.15 2.87
C GLN A 128 1.14 -0.03 2.09
N GLU A 129 1.81 0.52 1.08
CA GLU A 129 1.26 1.54 0.19
C GLU A 129 1.40 1.09 -1.26
N PHE A 130 0.45 1.47 -2.09
CA PHE A 130 0.40 1.13 -3.50
C PHE A 130 -0.29 2.24 -4.31
N VAL A 131 -0.08 2.26 -5.62
CA VAL A 131 -0.77 3.20 -6.52
C VAL A 131 -1.84 2.44 -7.29
N ALA A 132 -3.04 3.01 -7.37
CA ALA A 132 -4.12 2.54 -8.23
C ALA A 132 -5.08 3.69 -8.56
N GLN A 133 -5.58 3.76 -9.79
CA GLN A 133 -6.62 4.68 -10.24
C GLN A 133 -6.31 6.16 -9.89
N GLY A 134 -5.09 6.60 -10.25
CA GLY A 134 -4.59 7.95 -10.01
C GLY A 134 -4.44 8.33 -8.53
N ARG A 135 -4.31 7.34 -7.62
CA ARG A 135 -4.31 7.55 -6.16
C ARG A 135 -3.28 6.66 -5.46
N ILE A 136 -2.71 7.18 -4.37
CA ILE A 136 -1.90 6.40 -3.43
C ILE A 136 -2.82 5.85 -2.35
N TRP A 137 -2.94 4.53 -2.33
CA TRP A 137 -3.66 3.77 -1.34
C TRP A 137 -2.71 3.26 -0.26
N TRP A 138 -3.25 3.03 0.94
CA TRP A 138 -2.58 2.26 1.98
C TRP A 138 -3.47 1.15 2.51
N ILE A 139 -2.84 0.07 2.93
CA ILE A 139 -3.41 -0.96 3.79
C ILE A 139 -2.54 -1.08 5.05
N ARG A 140 -3.18 -1.28 6.20
CA ARG A 140 -2.54 -1.46 7.50
C ARG A 140 -3.13 -2.68 8.19
N PHE A 141 -2.27 -3.63 8.50
CA PHE A 141 -2.56 -4.69 9.45
C PHE A 141 -1.98 -4.25 10.78
N TYR A 142 -2.74 -4.36 11.88
CA TYR A 142 -2.20 -4.05 13.20
C TYR A 142 -2.83 -4.91 14.29
N MET A 143 -2.12 -5.02 15.40
CA MET A 143 -2.49 -5.88 16.54
C MET A 143 -3.17 -5.04 17.63
N GLY A 144 -4.41 -5.40 17.96
CA GLY A 144 -5.14 -4.79 19.08
C GLY A 144 -4.70 -5.36 20.44
N THR A 145 -5.06 -4.68 21.52
CA THR A 145 -4.77 -5.07 22.92
C THR A 145 -5.27 -6.47 23.31
N SER A 146 -6.25 -7.01 22.58
CA SER A 146 -6.79 -8.36 22.74
C SER A 146 -6.16 -9.40 21.80
N TRP A 147 -4.97 -9.14 21.26
CA TRP A 147 -4.27 -9.94 20.24
C TRP A 147 -5.06 -10.15 18.93
N ARG A 148 -6.16 -9.41 18.77
CA ARG A 148 -6.99 -9.42 17.57
C ARG A 148 -6.34 -8.62 16.47
N TRP A 149 -6.32 -9.20 15.28
CA TRP A 149 -5.86 -8.55 14.08
C TRP A 149 -6.93 -7.59 13.59
N ARG A 150 -6.52 -6.40 13.16
CA ARG A 150 -7.38 -5.42 12.52
C ARG A 150 -6.76 -5.05 11.17
N VAL A 151 -7.62 -4.91 10.17
CA VAL A 151 -7.23 -4.43 8.85
C VAL A 151 -7.90 -3.09 8.63
N GLY A 152 -7.10 -2.10 8.28
CA GLY A 152 -7.57 -0.83 7.78
C GLY A 152 -7.02 -0.55 6.40
N CYS A 153 -7.75 0.25 5.62
CA CYS A 153 -7.27 0.77 4.35
C CYS A 153 -7.65 2.24 4.21
N GLY A 154 -7.12 2.91 3.19
CA GLY A 154 -7.50 4.29 2.89
C GLY A 154 -6.56 4.93 1.88
N LEU A 155 -6.65 6.25 1.80
CA LEU A 155 -5.83 7.06 0.90
C LEU A 155 -4.69 7.74 1.67
N SER A 156 -3.52 7.77 1.05
CA SER A 156 -2.37 8.54 1.51
C SER A 156 -2.31 9.89 0.83
N SER A 157 -1.84 10.91 1.54
CA SER A 157 -1.49 12.21 0.94
C SER A 157 -0.47 12.00 -0.19
N PRO A 158 -0.61 12.65 -1.36
CA PRO A 158 -1.50 13.78 -1.67
C PRO A 158 -2.83 13.40 -2.35
N SER A 159 -3.26 12.13 -2.30
CA SER A 159 -4.44 11.64 -3.02
C SER A 159 -5.71 12.44 -2.71
N LEU A 160 -6.46 12.79 -3.77
CA LEU A 160 -7.80 13.35 -3.61
C LEU A 160 -8.75 12.31 -2.99
N PRO A 161 -9.65 12.70 -2.07
CA PRO A 161 -10.55 11.75 -1.43
C PRO A 161 -11.44 10.99 -2.42
N ALA A 162 -11.83 9.79 -2.03
CA ALA A 162 -12.79 8.93 -2.73
C ALA A 162 -13.59 8.11 -1.71
N CYS A 163 -14.79 7.68 -2.09
CA CYS A 163 -15.62 6.74 -1.33
C CYS A 163 -15.61 5.38 -2.04
N PRO A 164 -14.59 4.53 -1.82
CA PRO A 164 -14.54 3.20 -2.43
C PRO A 164 -15.60 2.26 -1.84
N LYS A 165 -16.29 1.50 -2.69
CA LYS A 165 -16.86 0.22 -2.27
C LYS A 165 -15.72 -0.79 -2.27
N SER A 166 -15.36 -1.32 -1.11
CA SER A 166 -14.21 -2.21 -0.98
C SER A 166 -14.59 -3.54 -0.35
N SER A 167 -13.98 -4.61 -0.88
CA SER A 167 -14.18 -5.98 -0.40
C SER A 167 -12.83 -6.67 -0.21
N LEU A 168 -12.56 -7.10 1.02
CA LEU A 168 -11.38 -7.89 1.35
C LEU A 168 -11.69 -9.37 1.22
N LEU A 169 -10.91 -10.05 0.38
CA LEU A 169 -10.90 -11.50 0.22
C LEU A 169 -9.64 -12.06 0.89
N LEU A 170 -9.82 -12.84 1.95
CA LEU A 170 -8.70 -13.58 2.53
C LEU A 170 -8.61 -14.96 1.89
N GLY A 171 -7.48 -15.26 1.26
CA GLY A 171 -7.18 -16.55 0.66
C GLY A 171 -5.97 -17.20 1.32
N THR A 172 -5.86 -18.52 1.17
CA THR A 172 -4.64 -19.24 1.54
C THR A 172 -3.97 -19.74 0.28
N HIS A 173 -2.81 -19.16 -0.05
CA HIS A 173 -2.00 -19.72 -1.13
C HIS A 173 -1.32 -20.98 -0.59
N THR A 174 -1.88 -22.13 -0.94
CA THR A 174 -1.18 -23.40 -0.72
C THR A 174 0.06 -23.34 -1.61
N ARG A 175 1.26 -23.49 -1.03
CA ARG A 175 2.52 -23.40 -1.78
C ARG A 175 2.48 -24.43 -2.90
N GLN A 176 2.48 -23.98 -4.16
CA GLN A 176 2.41 -24.87 -5.32
C GLN A 176 3.66 -25.77 -5.35
N GLY A 177 3.49 -27.01 -4.87
CA GLY A 177 4.51 -28.05 -4.94
C GLY A 177 4.47 -28.86 -6.24
N GLU A 178 3.39 -28.75 -7.02
CA GLU A 178 3.21 -29.49 -8.28
C GLU A 178 3.03 -28.51 -9.46
N PRO A 179 3.99 -28.45 -10.41
CA PRO A 179 3.81 -27.70 -11.64
C PRO A 179 2.72 -28.37 -12.50
N GLY A 180 1.66 -27.63 -12.81
CA GLY A 180 0.57 -28.09 -13.70
C GLY A 180 -0.83 -28.11 -13.09
N ARG A 181 -1.01 -27.77 -11.81
CA ARG A 181 -2.35 -27.57 -11.21
C ARG A 181 -2.45 -26.26 -10.43
N GLU A 182 -2.88 -25.22 -11.12
CA GLU A 182 -3.42 -24.01 -10.49
C GLU A 182 -4.78 -24.38 -9.89
N THR A 183 -4.80 -24.66 -8.58
CA THR A 183 -6.06 -24.77 -7.84
C THR A 183 -6.45 -23.34 -7.47
N PRO A 184 -7.67 -22.86 -7.83
CA PRO A 184 -8.09 -21.50 -7.51
C PRO A 184 -7.94 -21.21 -6.01
N PRO A 185 -7.52 -19.99 -5.62
CA PRO A 185 -7.39 -19.64 -4.21
C PRO A 185 -8.74 -19.82 -3.51
N LYS A 186 -8.74 -20.64 -2.45
CA LYS A 186 -9.95 -20.88 -1.68
C LYS A 186 -10.28 -19.62 -0.89
N VAL A 187 -11.22 -18.81 -1.42
CA VAL A 187 -11.77 -17.65 -0.73
C VAL A 187 -12.34 -18.10 0.61
N LEU A 188 -11.72 -17.63 1.69
CA LEU A 188 -11.95 -18.13 3.05
C LEU A 188 -12.79 -17.15 3.87
N VAL A 189 -12.66 -15.84 3.60
CA VAL A 189 -13.52 -14.76 4.10
C VAL A 189 -13.71 -13.72 3.00
N ARG A 190 -14.94 -13.22 2.85
CA ARG A 190 -15.25 -11.93 2.23
C ARG A 190 -15.71 -10.98 3.32
N THR A 191 -15.13 -9.78 3.39
CA THR A 191 -15.61 -8.70 4.27
C THR A 191 -15.79 -7.45 3.44
N GLU A 192 -16.97 -6.85 3.54
CA GLU A 192 -17.29 -5.56 2.91
C GLU A 192 -17.10 -4.46 3.95
N PHE A 193 -16.41 -3.39 3.59
CA PHE A 193 -16.16 -2.27 4.50
C PHE A 193 -17.35 -1.31 4.47
N LEU A 194 -18.05 -1.21 5.60
CA LEU A 194 -19.18 -0.28 5.79
C LEU A 194 -18.70 1.05 6.38
N GLU A 195 -19.26 2.14 5.85
CA GLU A 195 -19.09 3.51 6.35
C GLU A 195 -19.76 3.73 7.73
N THR A 196 -19.02 4.23 8.73
CA THR A 196 -19.47 4.68 10.08
C THR A 196 -18.48 5.76 10.57
N VAL A 197 -18.75 6.80 11.38
CA VAL A 197 -17.78 7.94 11.55
C VAL A 197 -17.05 7.97 12.91
N VAL A 198 -15.73 8.29 12.97
CA VAL A 198 -14.95 8.50 14.23
C VAL A 198 -14.43 9.95 14.34
N PRO A 199 -14.60 10.62 15.50
CA PRO A 199 -13.98 11.92 15.76
C PRO A 199 -12.48 11.83 16.15
N ASP A 200 -11.76 12.93 15.93
CA ASP A 200 -10.57 13.39 16.67
C ASP A 200 -9.18 12.73 16.47
N GLU A 201 -8.96 11.90 15.46
CA GLU A 201 -7.60 11.57 14.98
C GLU A 201 -7.50 11.64 13.44
N PRO A 202 -6.29 11.57 12.83
CA PRO A 202 -6.12 11.38 11.39
C PRO A 202 -6.66 10.02 10.90
N LYS A 203 -7.99 9.95 10.84
CA LYS A 203 -8.76 9.51 9.67
C LYS A 203 -8.35 8.13 9.14
N ARG A 204 -8.52 7.14 10.01
CA ARG A 204 -8.43 5.71 9.69
C ARG A 204 -9.74 5.22 9.03
N TYR A 205 -9.72 4.03 8.46
CA TYR A 205 -10.87 3.15 8.22
C TYR A 205 -10.45 1.79 8.73
N ILE A 206 -11.26 1.09 9.52
CA ILE A 206 -10.86 -0.19 10.11
C ILE A 206 -12.06 -1.15 10.12
N GLY A 207 -11.92 -2.31 9.48
CA GLY A 207 -12.89 -3.40 9.56
C GLY A 207 -12.53 -4.38 10.69
N ASP A 208 -13.51 -4.79 11.51
CA ASP A 208 -13.31 -5.87 12.48
C ASP A 208 -13.46 -7.24 11.83
N VAL A 209 -12.37 -7.75 11.25
CA VAL A 209 -12.24 -9.11 10.71
C VAL A 209 -12.02 -10.15 11.84
N GLY A 210 -12.15 -9.73 13.10
CA GLY A 210 -11.63 -10.44 14.27
C GLY A 210 -12.25 -11.82 14.54
N LYS A 211 -13.53 -12.06 14.20
CA LYS A 211 -14.15 -13.38 14.45
C LYS A 211 -13.60 -14.48 13.54
N ALA A 212 -13.18 -14.15 12.32
CA ALA A 212 -12.51 -15.12 11.46
C ALA A 212 -11.06 -15.36 11.92
N LEU A 213 -10.26 -14.30 12.01
CA LEU A 213 -8.80 -14.40 12.22
C LEU A 213 -8.37 -15.05 13.54
N ILE A 214 -9.17 -14.99 14.61
CA ILE A 214 -8.80 -15.63 15.90
C ILE A 214 -8.63 -17.15 15.72
N ALA A 215 -9.55 -17.80 14.98
CA ALA A 215 -9.50 -19.24 14.72
C ALA A 215 -8.35 -19.65 13.76
N TRP A 216 -7.68 -18.68 13.11
CA TRP A 216 -6.71 -18.94 12.05
C TRP A 216 -5.26 -18.86 12.54
N SER A 217 -5.03 -18.20 13.68
CA SER A 217 -3.70 -17.99 14.27
C SER A 217 -2.97 -19.28 14.69
N SER A 218 -3.67 -20.42 14.67
CA SER A 218 -3.20 -21.78 14.96
C SER A 218 -3.13 -22.71 13.74
N LEU A 219 -3.64 -22.31 12.57
CA LEU A 219 -3.84 -23.18 11.40
C LEU A 219 -2.99 -22.81 10.17
N LEU A 220 -2.44 -21.60 10.12
CA LEU A 220 -1.67 -21.12 8.97
C LEU A 220 -0.16 -21.18 9.24
N GLY A 221 0.58 -21.79 8.32
CA GLY A 221 2.04 -21.73 8.29
C GLY A 221 2.56 -20.36 7.87
N ASP A 222 3.85 -20.27 7.55
CA ASP A 222 4.58 -19.00 7.38
C ASP A 222 4.12 -18.06 6.23
N TRP A 223 3.08 -18.40 5.47
CA TRP A 223 2.67 -17.68 4.26
C TRP A 223 1.15 -17.46 4.20
N VAL A 224 0.74 -16.20 4.06
CA VAL A 224 -0.66 -15.79 3.85
C VAL A 224 -0.69 -14.77 2.71
N THR A 225 -1.67 -14.89 1.83
CA THR A 225 -1.90 -13.94 0.72
C THR A 225 -3.25 -13.29 0.93
N TYR A 226 -3.32 -11.98 0.75
CA TYR A 226 -4.53 -11.19 0.96
C TYR A 226 -4.91 -10.56 -0.37
N GLU A 227 -6.09 -10.87 -0.90
CA GLU A 227 -6.57 -10.29 -2.15
C GLU A 227 -7.62 -9.24 -1.79
N LEU A 228 -7.41 -7.99 -2.18
CA LEU A 228 -8.32 -6.92 -1.81
C LEU A 228 -8.83 -6.25 -3.08
N ARG A 229 -10.14 -6.36 -3.31
CA ARG A 229 -10.83 -5.88 -4.50
C ARG A 229 -11.55 -4.57 -4.18
N TRP A 230 -11.26 -3.54 -4.95
CA TRP A 230 -11.91 -2.23 -4.85
C TRP A 230 -12.74 -1.95 -6.09
N ASP A 231 -13.96 -1.48 -5.83
CA ASP A 231 -14.91 -0.98 -6.81
C ASP A 231 -15.10 0.52 -6.52
N LEU A 232 -14.41 1.38 -7.28
CA LEU A 232 -14.59 2.83 -7.16
C LEU A 232 -15.81 3.24 -7.98
N THR A 233 -17.01 2.90 -7.49
CA THR A 233 -18.22 3.58 -7.95
C THR A 233 -18.20 5.03 -7.45
N CYS A 234 -17.45 5.89 -8.13
CA CYS A 234 -17.54 7.33 -7.96
C CYS A 234 -18.90 7.80 -8.47
N GLU A 235 -19.91 7.77 -7.61
CA GLU A 235 -21.14 8.51 -7.86
C GLU A 235 -20.77 9.99 -8.01
N ALA A 236 -21.03 10.55 -9.19
CA ALA A 236 -20.74 11.95 -9.54
C ALA A 236 -21.72 12.89 -8.83
N GLY A 237 -21.65 12.93 -7.49
CA GLY A 237 -22.44 13.82 -6.66
C GLY A 237 -21.97 15.26 -6.81
N ASN A 238 -22.86 16.13 -7.29
CA ASN A 238 -22.63 17.58 -7.53
C ASN A 238 -22.27 18.42 -6.28
N ASN A 239 -21.94 17.80 -5.14
CA ASN A 239 -21.60 18.52 -3.92
C ASN A 239 -20.10 18.76 -3.80
N THR A 240 -19.68 20.01 -4.07
CA THR A 240 -18.37 20.57 -3.72
C THR A 240 -18.18 20.76 -2.20
N GLN A 241 -18.64 19.82 -1.39
CA GLN A 241 -18.15 19.67 -0.02
C GLN A 241 -16.84 18.89 -0.07
N LYS A 242 -15.81 19.40 0.61
CA LYS A 242 -14.53 18.69 0.78
C LYS A 242 -14.82 17.32 1.38
N ALA A 243 -14.70 16.26 0.58
CA ALA A 243 -15.01 14.88 0.97
C ALA A 243 -13.92 14.31 1.90
N LEU A 244 -13.65 14.97 3.02
CA LEU A 244 -12.85 14.47 4.15
C LEU A 244 -13.68 13.43 4.94
N ALA A 245 -14.23 12.46 4.22
CA ALA A 245 -15.07 11.39 4.70
C ALA A 245 -14.17 10.25 5.25
N CYS A 246 -14.32 9.93 6.53
CA CYS A 246 -13.38 9.08 7.27
C CYS A 246 -14.09 8.33 8.38
N TYR A 247 -13.74 7.05 8.57
CA TYR A 247 -14.73 6.10 9.07
C TYR A 247 -14.19 5.10 10.14
N ASN A 248 -15.11 4.40 10.83
CA ASN A 248 -14.99 3.90 12.21
C ASN A 248 -15.22 2.38 12.29
N ILE A 249 -15.42 1.83 13.50
CA ILE A 249 -15.43 0.38 13.79
C ILE A 249 -16.56 0.01 14.75
N TYR A 250 -17.17 -1.16 14.50
CA TYR A 250 -17.82 -1.94 15.54
C TYR A 250 -16.93 -3.08 16.02
N SER A 251 -16.66 -3.13 17.33
CA SER A 251 -16.01 -4.27 17.98
C SER A 251 -17.00 -5.40 18.21
N LEU A 252 -16.82 -6.54 17.54
CA LEU A 252 -17.62 -7.73 17.80
C LEU A 252 -17.06 -8.49 19.01
N GLN A 253 -17.63 -8.25 20.19
CA GLN A 253 -17.42 -9.14 21.33
C GLN A 253 -17.90 -10.57 20.98
N ASN A 254 -17.18 -11.56 21.52
CA ASN A 254 -17.76 -12.88 21.70
C ASN A 254 -18.34 -12.86 23.11
N GLY A 255 -19.67 -13.04 23.23
CA GLY A 255 -20.23 -13.60 24.44
C GLY A 255 -19.76 -15.05 24.53
N GLY A 256 -19.23 -15.42 25.68
CA GLY A 256 -18.63 -16.70 25.97
C GLY A 256 -18.14 -16.64 27.41
N ASP A 257 -18.94 -17.20 28.31
CA ASP A 257 -18.66 -17.34 29.74
C ASP A 257 -17.51 -18.32 30.01
#